data_AF-A0A5B1R5M0-F1
#
_entry.id   AF-A0A5B1R5M0-F1
#
_cell.length_a   1.000
_cell.length_b   1.000
_cell.length_c   1.000
_cell.angle_alpha   90.00
_cell.angle_beta   90.00
_cell.angle_gamma   90.00
#
_symmetry.space_group_name_H-M   'P 1'
#
loop_
_entity.id
_entity.type
_entity.pdbx_description
1 polymer ?
#
loop_
_entity_poly.entity_id
_entity_poly.type
_entity_poly.pdbx_seq_one_letter_code
_entity_poly.pdbx_strand_id
1 'polypeptide(L)'
;MFSHSVHGAHHAESTSQPIQSEAGHQSTQNPHRTTWSEPYYEKVHQEHLAVLAESRAVSKQFFSGHMTIHEYGPLRKQYMDRLDALSDELDKELKKETPSMVQTAMDWGYSAEDAEKMCRDFWGREKLFSHSRKNGVYHRRDVRAY
;
A
#
# COMPACT_ATOMS: atom_id res chain seq x y z
N MET A 1 66.31 10.09 16.38
CA MET A 1 65.71 9.45 17.57
C MET A 1 64.21 9.34 17.32
N PHE A 2 63.68 8.13 17.36
CA PHE A 2 62.26 7.82 17.16
C PHE A 2 61.43 8.23 18.37
N SER A 3 60.22 8.73 18.14
CA SER A 3 59.14 8.66 19.12
C SER A 3 57.82 8.50 18.38
N HIS A 4 57.32 7.27 18.42
CA HIS A 4 55.94 6.92 18.13
C HIS A 4 55.05 7.47 19.24
N SER A 5 53.86 7.97 18.87
CA SER A 5 52.71 7.87 19.75
C SER A 5 51.48 7.59 18.89
N VAL A 6 51.05 6.34 18.92
CA VAL A 6 49.74 5.86 18.48
C VAL A 6 48.88 5.85 19.73
N HIS A 7 47.73 6.51 19.74
CA HIS A 7 46.55 6.13 20.52
C HIS A 7 45.32 6.62 19.73
N GLY A 8 44.50 5.67 19.29
CA GLY A 8 43.19 5.95 18.71
C GLY A 8 42.12 6.10 19.79
N ALA A 9 41.02 6.76 19.43
CA ALA A 9 39.68 6.48 19.95
C ALA A 9 38.65 7.13 19.01
N HIS A 10 37.50 6.47 18.92
CA HIS A 10 36.41 6.62 17.98
C HIS A 10 35.46 7.80 18.31
N HIS A 11 34.42 7.92 17.45
CA HIS A 11 33.17 8.68 17.56
C HIS A 11 33.21 10.11 17.00
N ALA A 12 32.21 10.65 16.33
CA ALA A 12 30.98 10.16 15.68
C ALA A 12 30.36 11.42 15.02
N GLU A 13 29.62 11.24 13.92
CA GLU A 13 28.49 12.12 13.49
C GLU A 13 28.83 13.60 13.17
N SER A 14 28.17 14.32 12.27
CA SER A 14 26.81 14.20 11.81
C SER A 14 26.70 14.76 10.39
N THR A 15 26.17 13.90 9.53
CA THR A 15 25.41 14.22 8.34
C THR A 15 24.31 15.24 8.65
N SER A 16 24.14 16.26 7.80
CA SER A 16 22.84 16.70 7.28
C SER A 16 22.99 18.00 6.49
N GLN A 17 23.21 17.86 5.18
CA GLN A 17 22.71 18.86 4.24
C GLN A 17 21.18 18.72 4.21
N PRO A 18 20.40 19.81 4.35
CA PRO A 18 18.99 19.74 4.02
C PRO A 18 18.88 19.68 2.49
N ILE A 19 18.71 18.47 1.96
CA ILE A 19 18.13 18.29 0.63
C ILE A 19 16.68 18.75 0.78
N GLN A 20 16.41 19.97 0.31
CA GLN A 20 15.05 20.40 0.01
C GLN A 20 14.57 19.57 -1.17
N SER A 21 14.07 18.37 -0.87
CA SER A 21 13.23 17.63 -1.78
C SER A 21 11.90 18.37 -1.85
N GLU A 22 11.80 19.32 -2.79
CA GLU A 22 10.52 19.71 -3.38
C GLU A 22 9.97 18.49 -4.12
N ALA A 23 9.44 17.52 -3.37
CA ALA A 23 8.51 16.55 -3.89
C ALA A 23 7.23 17.33 -4.15
N GLY A 24 7.15 17.93 -5.34
CA GLY A 24 5.93 18.50 -5.85
C GLY A 24 4.83 17.46 -5.69
N HIS A 25 3.89 17.74 -4.80
CA HIS A 25 2.61 17.08 -4.77
C HIS A 25 1.87 17.47 -6.05
N GLN A 26 2.30 16.88 -7.17
CA GLN A 26 1.42 16.70 -8.30
C GLN A 26 0.33 15.77 -7.79
N SER A 27 -0.76 16.38 -7.32
CA SER A 27 -2.06 15.74 -7.29
C SER A 27 -2.41 15.46 -8.75
N THR A 28 -1.84 14.37 -9.26
CA THR A 28 -2.26 13.76 -10.50
C THR A 28 -3.67 13.29 -10.21
N GLN A 29 -4.66 14.13 -10.53
CA GLN A 29 -6.05 13.71 -10.58
C GLN A 29 -6.09 12.52 -11.56
N ASN A 30 -6.05 11.32 -11.00
CA ASN A 30 -6.26 10.12 -11.76
C ASN A 30 -7.65 10.22 -12.39
N PRO A 31 -7.82 9.80 -13.67
CA PRO A 31 -9.12 9.79 -14.31
C PRO A 31 -10.14 9.09 -13.41
N HIS A 32 -11.37 9.61 -13.39
CA HIS A 32 -12.45 9.13 -12.54
C HIS A 32 -12.72 7.64 -12.82
N ARG A 33 -12.16 6.77 -11.98
CA ARG A 33 -12.22 5.33 -12.16
C ARG A 33 -13.42 4.75 -11.41
N THR A 34 -14.17 3.87 -12.08
CA THR A 34 -15.37 3.22 -11.53
C THR A 34 -15.05 1.97 -10.72
N THR A 35 -13.87 1.38 -10.90
CA THR A 35 -13.37 0.21 -10.17
C THR A 35 -12.31 0.58 -9.14
N TRP A 36 -12.23 -0.18 -8.04
CA TRP A 36 -11.21 0.06 -7.03
C TRP A 36 -9.82 -0.38 -7.50
N SER A 37 -8.79 0.16 -6.87
CA SER A 37 -7.39 -0.13 -7.14
C SER A 37 -6.65 -0.43 -5.84
N GLU A 38 -6.14 -1.65 -5.69
CA GLU A 38 -5.44 -2.09 -4.49
C GLU A 38 -4.20 -1.25 -4.16
N PRO A 39 -3.30 -0.92 -5.12
CA PRO A 39 -2.14 -0.09 -4.82
C PRO A 39 -2.51 1.32 -4.36
N TYR A 40 -3.58 1.89 -4.92
CA TYR A 40 -4.06 3.20 -4.52
C TYR A 40 -4.72 3.16 -3.14
N TYR A 41 -5.60 2.18 -2.89
CA TYR A 41 -6.20 1.96 -1.58
C TYR A 41 -5.13 1.85 -0.49
N GLU A 42 -4.11 1.01 -0.72
CA GLU A 42 -3.02 0.81 0.23
C GLU A 42 -2.23 2.10 0.47
N LYS A 43 -1.98 2.89 -0.59
CA LYS A 43 -1.34 4.20 -0.46
C LYS A 43 -2.14 5.15 0.44
N VAL A 44 -3.45 5.30 0.19
CA VAL A 44 -4.32 6.18 1.00
C VAL A 44 -4.40 5.66 2.44
N HIS A 45 -4.46 4.34 2.62
CA HIS A 45 -4.49 3.72 3.94
C HIS A 45 -3.20 3.98 4.73
N GLN A 46 -2.03 3.88 4.08
CA GLN A 46 -0.75 4.24 4.68
C GLN A 46 -0.68 5.72 5.05
N GLU A 47 -1.19 6.61 4.20
CA GLU A 47 -1.27 8.04 4.52
C GLU A 47 -2.17 8.28 5.74
N HIS A 48 -3.34 7.65 5.81
CA HIS A 48 -4.23 7.73 6.97
C HIS A 48 -3.52 7.30 8.26
N LEU A 49 -2.78 6.18 8.22
CA LEU A 49 -2.00 5.70 9.37
C LEU A 49 -0.87 6.67 9.77
N ALA A 50 -0.19 7.27 8.80
CA ALA A 50 0.87 8.24 9.04
C ALA A 50 0.32 9.49 9.73
N VAL A 51 -0.78 10.05 9.22
CA VAL A 51 -1.47 11.22 9.80
C VAL A 51 -1.97 10.91 11.21
N LEU A 52 -2.50 9.70 11.43
CA LEU A 52 -2.91 9.26 12.76
C LEU A 52 -1.72 9.20 13.73
N ALA A 53 -0.56 8.71 13.29
CA ALA A 53 0.64 8.67 14.11
C ALA A 53 1.14 10.08 14.48
N GLU A 54 1.16 11.00 13.51
CA GLU A 54 1.52 12.41 13.74
C GLU A 54 0.58 13.09 14.75
N SER A 55 -0.74 12.92 14.57
CA SER A 55 -1.73 13.52 15.48
C SER A 55 -1.57 13.02 16.92
N ARG A 56 -1.21 11.74 17.11
CA ARG A 56 -0.88 11.16 18.42
C ARG A 56 0.40 11.76 19.01
N ALA A 57 1.43 11.97 18.19
CA ALA A 57 2.67 12.61 18.64
C ALA A 57 2.43 14.06 19.11
N VAL A 58 1.65 14.84 18.35
CA VAL A 58 1.26 16.21 18.72
C VAL A 58 0.42 16.22 20.00
N SER A 59 -0.53 15.30 20.13
CA SER A 59 -1.32 15.13 21.35
C SER A 59 -0.42 14.85 22.55
N LYS A 60 0.58 13.97 22.38
CA LYS A 60 1.57 13.67 23.44
C LYS A 60 2.36 14.91 23.85
N GLN A 61 2.82 15.72 22.90
CA GLN A 61 3.53 16.98 23.19
C GLN A 61 2.66 17.93 24.02
N PHE A 62 1.39 18.10 23.65
CA PHE A 62 0.43 18.90 24.42
C PHE A 62 0.24 18.37 25.84
N PHE A 63 -0.05 17.08 26.01
CA PHE A 63 -0.26 16.50 27.34
C PHE A 63 1.00 16.48 28.21
N SER A 64 2.20 16.51 27.60
CA SER A 64 3.47 16.67 28.32
C SER A 64 3.80 18.13 28.68
N GLY A 65 2.97 19.10 28.28
CA GLY A 65 3.19 20.52 28.55
C GLY A 65 4.21 21.19 27.62
N HIS A 66 4.66 20.52 26.55
CA HIS A 66 5.59 21.05 25.56
C HIS A 66 4.91 21.90 24.48
N MET A 67 3.58 21.98 24.49
CA MET A 67 2.79 22.73 23.51
C MET A 67 1.64 23.43 24.23
N THR A 68 1.37 24.67 23.83
CA THR A 68 0.28 25.46 24.40
C THR A 68 -1.07 25.06 23.81
N ILE A 69 -2.16 25.42 24.49
CA ILE A 69 -3.52 25.19 23.98
C ILE A 69 -3.79 25.94 22.67
N HIS A 70 -3.17 27.11 22.47
CA HIS A 70 -3.33 27.92 21.27
C HIS A 70 -2.64 27.32 20.05
N GLU A 71 -1.54 26.59 20.26
CA GLU A 71 -0.86 25.82 19.20
C GLU A 71 -1.58 24.49 18.92
N TYR A 72 -2.01 23.81 19.97
CA TYR A 72 -2.64 22.49 19.86
C TYR A 72 -4.01 22.52 19.17
N GLY A 73 -4.86 23.51 19.49
CA GLY A 73 -6.22 23.59 18.97
C GLY A 73 -6.31 23.58 17.44
N PRO A 74 -5.61 24.51 16.74
CA PRO A 74 -5.57 24.56 15.28
C PRO A 74 -4.97 23.29 14.65
N LEU A 75 -3.85 22.77 15.19
CA LEU A 75 -3.22 21.55 14.69
C LEU A 75 -4.15 20.35 14.82
N ARG A 76 -4.80 20.18 15.97
CA ARG A 76 -5.77 19.11 16.18
C ARG A 76 -6.91 19.20 15.17
N LYS A 77 -7.45 20.39 14.91
CA LYS A 77 -8.49 20.58 13.90
C LYS A 77 -8.00 20.16 12.51
N GLN A 78 -6.83 20.64 12.09
CA GLN A 78 -6.23 20.28 10.80
C GLN A 78 -6.04 18.77 10.64
N TYR A 79 -5.56 18.08 11.68
CA TYR A 79 -5.39 16.63 11.65
C TYR A 79 -6.73 15.89 11.54
N MET A 80 -7.76 16.33 12.26
CA MET A 80 -9.10 15.74 12.13
C MET A 80 -9.68 15.95 10.73
N ASP A 81 -9.60 17.17 10.19
CA ASP A 81 -10.08 17.47 8.83
C ASP A 81 -9.36 16.58 7.79
N ARG A 82 -8.06 16.34 7.95
CA ARG A 82 -7.29 15.45 7.06
C ARG A 82 -7.65 13.97 7.23
N LEU A 83 -7.84 13.51 8.47
CA LEU A 83 -8.25 12.13 8.74
C LEU A 83 -9.65 11.83 8.20
N ASP A 84 -10.58 12.77 8.34
CA ASP A 84 -11.94 12.66 7.78
C ASP A 84 -11.87 12.58 6.25
N ALA A 85 -11.10 13.46 5.61
CA ALA A 85 -10.93 13.45 4.16
C ALA A 85 -10.33 12.13 3.63
N LEU A 86 -9.31 11.59 4.30
CA LEU A 86 -8.69 10.31 3.94
C LEU A 86 -9.64 9.13 4.21
N SER A 87 -10.43 9.18 5.28
CA SER A 87 -11.45 8.17 5.57
C SER A 87 -12.53 8.16 4.50
N ASP A 88 -13.01 9.33 4.08
CA ASP A 88 -13.95 9.49 2.96
C ASP A 88 -13.38 8.94 1.64
N GLU A 89 -12.08 9.12 1.40
CA GLU A 89 -11.39 8.61 0.22
C GLU A 89 -11.30 7.08 0.23
N LEU A 90 -10.95 6.48 1.37
CA LEU A 90 -10.97 5.02 1.56
C LEU A 90 -12.38 4.45 1.37
N ASP A 91 -13.38 5.09 1.96
CA ASP A 91 -14.79 4.69 1.83
C ASP A 91 -15.26 4.77 0.38
N LYS A 92 -14.87 5.83 -0.35
CA LYS A 92 -15.17 5.96 -1.78
C LYS A 92 -14.51 4.86 -2.57
N GLU A 93 -13.26 4.53 -2.27
CA GLU A 93 -12.53 3.46 -2.96
C GLU A 93 -13.17 2.09 -2.72
N LEU A 94 -13.55 1.77 -1.49
CA LEU A 94 -14.24 0.54 -1.11
C LEU A 94 -15.62 0.38 -1.75
N LYS A 95 -16.29 1.50 -2.09
CA LYS A 95 -17.61 1.51 -2.74
C LYS A 95 -17.53 1.32 -4.27
N LYS A 96 -16.34 1.32 -4.86
CA LYS A 96 -16.16 1.10 -6.30
C LYS A 96 -16.35 -0.37 -6.68
N GLU A 97 -16.59 -0.61 -7.96
CA GLU A 97 -16.75 -1.96 -8.49
C GLU A 97 -15.45 -2.78 -8.44
N THR A 98 -15.57 -4.10 -8.35
CA THR A 98 -14.41 -5.00 -8.40
C THR A 98 -13.67 -4.86 -9.75
N PRO A 99 -12.35 -4.61 -9.76
CA PRO A 99 -11.59 -4.53 -10.99
C PRO A 99 -11.55 -5.87 -11.73
N SER A 100 -11.47 -5.82 -13.06
CA SER A 100 -11.17 -7.01 -13.85
C SER A 100 -9.74 -7.46 -13.59
N MET A 101 -9.44 -8.75 -13.81
CA MET A 101 -8.09 -9.30 -13.65
C MET A 101 -7.04 -8.59 -14.53
N VAL A 102 -7.44 -8.12 -15.73
CA VAL A 102 -6.58 -7.31 -16.61
C VAL A 102 -6.27 -5.97 -15.94
N GLN A 103 -7.30 -5.31 -15.40
CA GLN A 103 -7.13 -4.05 -14.71
C GLN A 103 -6.27 -4.19 -13.44
N THR A 104 -6.45 -5.25 -12.66
CA THR A 104 -5.59 -5.55 -11.49
C THR A 104 -4.14 -5.74 -11.90
N ALA A 105 -3.87 -6.47 -12.99
CA ALA A 105 -2.50 -6.65 -13.48
C ALA A 105 -1.91 -5.31 -13.95
N MET A 106 -2.67 -4.48 -14.66
CA MET A 106 -2.20 -3.14 -15.04
C MET A 106 -1.87 -2.27 -13.82
N ASP A 107 -2.68 -2.35 -12.76
CA ASP A 107 -2.42 -1.63 -11.51
C ASP A 107 -1.12 -2.06 -10.83
N TRP A 108 -0.72 -3.32 -11.02
CA TRP A 108 0.56 -3.84 -10.52
C TRP A 108 1.75 -3.53 -11.44
N GLY A 109 1.53 -2.80 -12.53
CA GLY A 109 2.57 -2.31 -13.43
C GLY A 109 2.83 -3.20 -14.65
N TYR A 110 1.96 -4.18 -14.94
CA TYR A 110 2.04 -4.95 -16.19
C TYR A 110 1.56 -4.11 -17.39
N SER A 111 2.13 -4.38 -18.57
CA SER A 111 1.61 -3.81 -19.82
C SER A 111 0.21 -4.35 -20.11
N ALA A 112 -0.55 -3.64 -20.95
CA ALA A 112 -1.88 -4.10 -21.36
C ALA A 112 -1.80 -5.47 -22.06
N GLU A 113 -0.78 -5.68 -22.89
CA GLU A 113 -0.56 -6.92 -23.63
C GLU A 113 -0.27 -8.10 -22.68
N ASP A 114 0.58 -7.89 -21.68
CA ASP A 114 0.92 -8.92 -20.69
C ASP A 114 -0.27 -9.20 -19.75
N ALA A 115 -1.00 -8.18 -19.33
CA ALA A 115 -2.20 -8.32 -18.50
C ALA A 115 -3.30 -9.12 -19.22
N GLU A 116 -3.54 -8.83 -20.51
CA GLU A 116 -4.47 -9.60 -21.32
C GLU A 116 -4.02 -11.04 -21.52
N LYS A 117 -2.72 -11.26 -21.75
CA LYS A 117 -2.15 -12.61 -21.90
C LYS A 117 -2.33 -13.41 -20.62
N MET A 118 -2.03 -12.84 -19.46
CA MET A 118 -2.26 -13.47 -18.16
C MET A 118 -3.73 -13.83 -17.97
N CYS A 119 -4.65 -12.94 -18.34
CA CYS A 119 -6.08 -13.20 -18.28
C CYS A 119 -6.47 -14.40 -19.16
N ARG A 120 -6.01 -14.43 -20.41
CA ARG A 120 -6.24 -15.57 -21.32
C ARG A 120 -5.67 -16.88 -20.79
N ASP A 121 -4.45 -16.87 -20.26
CA ASP A 121 -3.79 -18.04 -19.70
C ASP A 121 -4.51 -18.59 -18.47
N PHE A 122 -5.01 -17.70 -17.60
CA PHE A 122 -5.80 -18.07 -16.43
C PHE A 122 -7.11 -18.79 -16.84
N TRP A 123 -7.90 -18.21 -17.74
CA TRP A 123 -9.12 -18.83 -18.26
C TRP A 123 -8.84 -20.13 -19.03
N GLY A 124 -7.73 -20.18 -19.76
CA GLY A 124 -7.26 -21.39 -20.43
C GLY A 124 -6.98 -22.54 -19.46
N ARG A 125 -6.32 -22.25 -18.33
CA ARG A 125 -6.08 -23.24 -17.27
C ARG A 125 -7.36 -23.65 -16.56
N GLU A 126 -8.23 -22.71 -16.19
CA GLU A 126 -9.50 -23.03 -15.51
C GLU A 126 -10.39 -23.94 -16.37
N LYS A 127 -10.42 -23.73 -17.68
CA LYS A 127 -11.12 -24.59 -18.63
C LYS A 127 -10.53 -26.02 -18.63
N LEU A 128 -9.20 -26.16 -18.56
CA LEU A 128 -8.54 -27.46 -18.48
C LEU A 128 -8.86 -28.19 -17.16
N PHE A 129 -8.85 -27.50 -16.02
CA PHE A 129 -9.20 -28.08 -14.71
C PHE A 129 -10.68 -28.46 -14.60
N SER A 130 -11.57 -27.72 -15.28
CA SER A 130 -12.99 -28.03 -15.33
C SER A 130 -13.29 -29.27 -16.18
N HIS A 131 -12.54 -29.49 -17.25
CA HIS A 131 -12.65 -30.70 -18.09
C HIS A 131 -12.04 -31.93 -17.42
N SER A 132 -10.98 -31.78 -16.62
CA SER A 132 -10.38 -32.91 -15.91
C SER A 132 -11.27 -33.44 -14.78
N ARG A 133 -12.03 -32.58 -14.09
CA ARG A 133 -12.99 -33.01 -13.05
C ARG A 133 -14.19 -33.79 -13.58
N LYS A 134 -14.61 -33.56 -14.84
CA LYS A 134 -15.72 -34.32 -15.46
C LYS A 134 -15.29 -35.69 -16.01
N ASN A 135 -13.99 -35.91 -16.21
CA ASN A 135 -13.46 -37.17 -16.70
C ASN A 135 -13.03 -38.15 -15.59
N GLY A 136 -13.26 -37.79 -14.32
CA GLY A 136 -13.19 -38.71 -13.18
C GLY A 136 -14.40 -39.64 -13.14
N VAL A 137 -14.66 -40.38 -14.22
CA VAL A 137 -15.55 -41.53 -14.17
C VAL A 137 -14.85 -42.56 -13.29
N TYR A 138 -15.37 -42.74 -12.08
CA TYR A 138 -15.04 -43.87 -11.23
C TYR A 138 -15.22 -45.15 -12.05
N HIS A 139 -14.14 -45.73 -12.56
CA HIS A 139 -14.16 -47.09 -13.05
C HIS A 139 -14.49 -47.98 -11.85
N ARG A 140 -15.77 -48.35 -11.75
CA ARG A 140 -16.26 -49.50 -10.99
C ARG A 140 -15.34 -50.67 -11.30
N ARG A 141 -14.46 -51.04 -10.37
CA ARG A 141 -13.83 -52.35 -10.39
C ARG A 141 -14.93 -53.32 -9.98
N ASP A 142 -15.66 -53.84 -10.96
CA ASP A 142 -16.42 -55.07 -10.79
C ASP A 142 -15.38 -56.20 -10.63
N VAL A 143 -15.11 -56.55 -9.37
CA VAL A 143 -14.25 -57.70 -9.06
C VAL A 143 -15.11 -58.93 -9.31
N ARG A 144 -14.92 -59.53 -10.50
CA ARG A 144 -15.58 -60.75 -10.95
C ARG A 144 -15.46 -61.90 -9.95
N ALA A 145 -16.59 -62.61 -9.84
CA ALA A 145 -16.73 -64.07 -9.90
C ALA A 145 -15.81 -64.93 -9.03
N TYR A 146 -16.40 -65.53 -8.00
CA TYR A 146 -16.33 -66.97 -7.72
C TYR A 146 -17.69 -67.45 -7.24
#